data_AF-A0A3R8IUH4-F1
#
_entry.id   AF-A0A3R8IUH4-F1
#
_cell.length_a   1.000
_cell.length_b   1.000
_cell.length_c   1.000
_cell.angle_alpha   90.00
_cell.angle_beta   90.00
_cell.angle_gamma   90.00
#
_symmetry.space_group_name_H-M   'P 1'
#
loop_
_entity.id
_entity.type
_entity.pdbx_description
1 polymer ?
#
loop_
_entity_poly.entity_id
_entity_poly.type
_entity_poly.pdbx_seq_one_letter_code
_entity_poly.pdbx_strand_id
1 'polypeptide(L)'
;MSEKDFWWNGTDGFMDPTGKTVFFDPRIRYGGPATLLADLDALAAQLEAMGVRLFWTMLGKKDLLGGSSDDRSPENIFSQVAYLNADGTITSRPCAFFDDERKDRVVAPHT
;
A
#
# COMPACT_ATOMS: atom_id res chain seq x y z
N MET A 1 -18.86 -6.14 -14.14
CA MET A 1 -17.47 -6.02 -14.65
C MET A 1 -16.69 -7.20 -14.16
N SER A 2 -15.89 -7.80 -15.04
CA SER A 2 -15.04 -8.96 -14.73
C SER A 2 -13.69 -8.45 -14.21
N GLU A 3 -13.06 -9.20 -13.31
CA GLU A 3 -11.76 -8.86 -12.72
C GLU A 3 -10.63 -8.70 -13.75
N LYS A 4 -10.76 -9.33 -14.92
CA LYS A 4 -9.82 -9.19 -16.05
C LYS A 4 -9.85 -7.81 -16.70
N ASP A 5 -10.83 -6.98 -16.33
CA ASP A 5 -11.05 -5.69 -16.94
C ASP A 5 -10.21 -4.59 -16.27
N PHE A 6 -9.42 -4.92 -15.24
CA PHE A 6 -8.57 -3.98 -14.50
C PHE A 6 -7.08 -4.21 -14.79
N TRP A 7 -6.30 -3.14 -14.93
CA TRP A 7 -4.84 -3.20 -15.14
C TRP A 7 -4.07 -2.24 -14.24
N TRP A 8 -2.86 -2.59 -13.84
CA TRP A 8 -2.02 -1.74 -12.98
C TRP A 8 -1.74 -0.39 -13.66
N ASN A 9 -1.90 0.72 -12.93
CA ASN A 9 -1.77 2.07 -13.49
C ASN A 9 -0.33 2.62 -13.47
N GLY A 10 0.62 1.92 -12.83
CA GLY A 10 2.02 2.35 -12.75
C GLY A 10 2.38 3.18 -11.51
N THR A 11 1.42 3.51 -10.65
CA THR A 11 1.60 4.45 -9.54
C THR A 11 1.09 3.88 -8.23
N ASP A 12 -0.23 3.78 -8.06
CA ASP A 12 -0.89 3.61 -6.77
C ASP A 12 -2.05 2.60 -6.80
N GLY A 13 -2.57 2.21 -7.98
CA GLY A 13 -3.73 1.32 -8.06
C GLY A 13 -3.95 0.67 -9.43
N PHE A 14 -5.13 0.11 -9.63
CA PHE A 14 -5.55 -0.46 -10.92
C PHE A 14 -6.48 0.52 -11.63
N MET A 15 -6.44 0.61 -12.95
CA MET A 15 -7.44 1.31 -13.75
C MET A 15 -8.57 0.37 -14.12
N ASP A 16 -9.80 0.87 -14.04
CA ASP A 16 -10.97 0.24 -14.64
C ASP A 16 -11.12 0.59 -16.13
N PRO A 17 -12.05 -0.04 -16.88
CA PRO A 17 -12.27 0.27 -18.30
C PRO A 17 -12.68 1.72 -18.58
N THR A 18 -13.12 2.46 -17.57
CA THR A 18 -13.49 3.88 -17.67
C THR A 18 -12.31 4.81 -17.42
N GLY A 19 -11.14 4.27 -17.05
CA GLY A 19 -9.93 5.02 -16.71
C GLY A 19 -9.88 5.49 -15.27
N LYS A 20 -10.79 5.04 -14.40
CA LYS A 20 -10.79 5.40 -12.99
C LYS A 20 -9.82 4.51 -12.22
N THR A 21 -9.00 5.11 -11.37
CA THR A 21 -8.17 4.37 -10.41
C THR A 21 -9.07 3.74 -9.35
N VAL A 22 -8.95 2.42 -9.22
CA VAL A 22 -9.59 1.57 -8.22
C VAL A 22 -8.52 0.82 -7.45
N PHE A 23 -8.76 0.64 -6.15
CA PHE A 23 -7.85 -0.07 -5.26
C PHE A 23 -8.47 -1.43 -4.94
N PHE A 24 -7.74 -2.49 -5.28
CA PHE A 24 -8.16 -3.84 -4.96
C PHE A 24 -7.59 -4.26 -3.61
N ASP A 25 -8.45 -4.89 -2.82
CA ASP A 25 -8.03 -5.64 -1.66
C ASP A 25 -7.28 -6.92 -2.12
N PRO A 26 -5.97 -7.06 -1.81
CA PRO A 26 -5.19 -8.25 -2.20
C PRO A 26 -5.78 -9.56 -1.67
N ARG A 27 -6.61 -9.50 -0.62
CA ARG A 27 -7.26 -10.67 -0.01
C ARG A 27 -8.31 -11.31 -0.89
N ILE A 28 -8.88 -10.56 -1.84
CA ILE A 28 -9.79 -11.11 -2.85
C ILE A 28 -9.09 -12.19 -3.67
N ARG A 29 -7.76 -12.09 -3.84
CA ARG A 29 -6.93 -13.08 -4.55
C ARG A 29 -6.19 -14.05 -3.65
N TYR A 30 -5.62 -13.58 -2.55
CA TYR A 30 -4.54 -14.32 -1.87
C TYR A 30 -4.87 -14.79 -0.46
N GLY A 31 -6.01 -14.37 0.12
CA GLY A 31 -6.33 -14.61 1.53
C GLY A 31 -5.37 -13.85 2.47
N GLY A 32 -5.90 -12.96 3.30
CA GLY A 32 -5.10 -12.14 4.23
C GLY A 32 -5.95 -11.32 5.19
N PRO A 33 -5.37 -10.46 6.04
CA PRO A 33 -6.11 -9.66 7.03
C PRO A 33 -6.71 -8.36 6.47
N ALA A 34 -7.98 -8.11 6.81
CA ALA A 34 -8.53 -6.77 7.08
C ALA A 34 -8.33 -5.54 6.15
N THR A 35 -8.27 -5.57 4.81
CA THR A 35 -8.34 -4.32 4.00
C THR A 35 -9.68 -3.58 4.12
N LEU A 36 -9.61 -2.26 4.30
CA LEU A 36 -10.78 -1.38 4.39
C LEU A 36 -11.35 -1.13 2.98
N LEU A 37 -12.56 -1.62 2.72
CA LEU A 37 -13.39 -1.19 1.60
C LEU A 37 -14.31 -0.09 2.09
N ALA A 38 -14.15 1.12 1.54
CA ALA A 38 -14.96 2.27 1.90
C ALA A 38 -15.28 3.11 0.66
N ASP A 39 -16.49 3.67 0.64
CA ASP A 39 -16.81 4.81 -0.19
C ASP A 39 -16.00 6.01 0.34
N LEU A 40 -15.15 6.60 -0.51
CA LEU A 40 -14.21 7.64 -0.09
C LEU A 40 -14.93 8.91 0.37
N ASP A 41 -16.01 9.29 -0.31
CA ASP A 41 -16.76 10.51 0.01
C ASP A 41 -17.48 10.35 1.35
N ALA A 42 -18.11 9.19 1.57
CA ALA A 42 -18.77 8.87 2.84
C ALA A 42 -17.77 8.73 4.00
N LEU A 43 -16.61 8.10 3.75
CA LEU A 43 -15.54 7.96 4.74
C LEU A 43 -14.94 9.32 5.11
N ALA A 44 -14.64 10.17 4.12
CA ALA A 44 -14.10 11.51 4.35
C ALA A 44 -15.06 12.35 5.20
N ALA A 45 -16.35 12.36 4.87
CA ALA A 45 -17.37 13.07 5.63
C ALA A 45 -17.45 12.60 7.10
N GLN A 46 -17.34 11.29 7.36
CA GLN A 46 -17.32 10.77 8.72
C GLN A 46 -16.04 11.13 9.49
N LEU A 47 -14.87 11.02 8.85
CA LEU A 47 -13.60 11.40 9.47
C LEU A 47 -13.59 12.89 9.84
N GLU A 48 -14.17 13.74 8.98
CA GLU A 48 -14.33 15.17 9.25
C GLU A 48 -15.28 15.42 10.43
N ALA A 49 -16.44 14.75 10.47
CA ALA A 49 -17.38 14.86 11.59
C ALA A 49 -16.78 14.44 12.94
N MET A 50 -15.81 13.51 12.92
CA MET A 50 -15.08 13.07 14.10
C MET A 50 -13.84 13.94 14.42
N GLY A 51 -13.46 14.87 13.55
CA GLY A 51 -12.26 15.69 13.71
C GLY A 51 -10.95 14.88 13.61
N VAL A 52 -10.94 13.77 12.89
CA VAL A 52 -9.78 12.87 12.76
C VAL A 52 -9.27 12.80 11.31
N ARG A 53 -8.10 12.16 11.14
CA ARG A 53 -7.47 11.89 9.85
C ARG A 53 -7.10 10.42 9.75
N LEU A 54 -7.24 9.85 8.56
CA LEU A 54 -6.83 8.48 8.28
C LEU A 54 -5.43 8.48 7.65
N PHE A 55 -4.52 7.73 8.26
CA PHE A 55 -3.20 7.43 7.71
C PHE A 55 -2.99 5.92 7.75
N TRP A 56 -2.26 5.39 6.78
CA TRP A 56 -1.89 3.98 6.74
C TRP A 56 -0.47 3.82 6.21
N THR A 57 0.14 2.69 6.56
CA THR A 57 1.44 2.28 6.04
C THR A 57 1.27 1.02 5.23
N MET A 58 1.63 1.07 3.95
CA MET A 58 1.81 -0.12 3.13
C MET A 58 3.17 -0.71 3.47
N LEU A 59 3.19 -1.97 3.91
CA LEU A 59 4.39 -2.76 4.09
C LEU A 59 4.39 -3.84 3.03
N GLY A 60 5.51 -3.99 2.34
CA GLY A 60 5.62 -4.98 1.28
C GLY A 60 7.01 -5.57 1.18
N LYS A 61 7.08 -6.70 0.49
CA LYS A 61 8.30 -7.40 0.15
C LYS A 61 8.27 -7.66 -1.36
N LYS A 62 9.38 -7.38 -2.02
CA LYS A 62 9.57 -7.67 -3.45
C LYS A 62 10.74 -8.61 -3.62
N ASP A 63 10.47 -9.77 -4.20
CA ASP A 63 11.50 -10.72 -4.60
C ASP A 63 12.16 -10.22 -5.90
N LEU A 64 13.47 -10.02 -5.89
CA LEU A 64 14.23 -9.63 -7.07
C LEU A 64 14.63 -10.88 -7.86
N LEU A 65 14.01 -11.08 -9.03
CA LEU A 65 14.36 -12.17 -9.94
C LEU A 65 15.53 -11.74 -10.84
N GLY A 66 16.60 -12.53 -10.87
CA GLY A 66 17.78 -12.27 -11.72
C GLY A 66 19.15 -12.40 -11.05
N GLY A 67 19.23 -12.88 -9.81
CA GLY A 67 20.50 -13.22 -9.15
C GLY A 67 21.12 -14.52 -9.68
N SER A 68 22.42 -14.73 -9.40
CA SER A 68 23.08 -16.02 -9.66
C SER A 68 22.40 -17.12 -8.83
N SER A 69 22.40 -18.35 -9.35
CA SER A 69 21.69 -19.49 -8.76
C SER A 69 22.15 -19.91 -7.36
N ASP A 70 23.24 -19.32 -6.85
CA ASP A 70 23.84 -19.65 -5.55
C ASP A 70 23.47 -18.68 -4.43
N ASP A 71 22.88 -17.51 -4.73
CA ASP A 71 22.43 -16.57 -3.72
C ASP A 71 20.91 -16.59 -3.57
N ARG A 72 20.43 -16.52 -2.32
CA ARG A 72 19.03 -16.20 -2.04
C ARG A 72 18.70 -14.93 -2.83
N SER A 73 17.67 -14.97 -3.67
CA SER A 73 17.18 -13.79 -4.39
C SER A 73 17.09 -12.62 -3.39
N PRO A 74 17.77 -11.48 -3.64
CA PRO A 74 17.70 -10.38 -2.70
C PRO A 74 16.24 -9.94 -2.55
N GLU A 75 15.83 -9.81 -1.29
CA GLU A 75 14.47 -9.44 -0.91
C GLU A 75 14.49 -7.96 -0.55
N ASN A 76 13.73 -7.14 -1.26
CA ASN A 76 13.57 -5.74 -0.89
C ASN A 76 12.31 -5.61 -0.03
N ILE A 77 12.50 -5.35 1.25
CA ILE A 77 11.41 -4.92 2.13
C ILE A 77 11.22 -3.44 1.92
N PHE A 78 9.97 -3.00 1.86
CA PHE A 78 9.66 -1.59 1.71
C PHE A 78 8.48 -1.15 2.56
N SER A 79 8.47 0.14 2.89
CA SER A 79 7.35 0.80 3.53
C SER A 79 6.96 2.07 2.79
N GLN A 80 5.67 2.34 2.73
CA GLN A 80 5.15 3.58 2.20
C GLN A 80 4.01 4.08 3.08
N VAL A 81 4.10 5.33 3.53
CA VAL A 81 3.01 5.98 4.26
C VAL A 81 2.11 6.68 3.25
N ALA A 82 0.80 6.54 3.44
CA ALA A 82 -0.21 7.30 2.73
C ALA A 82 -1.25 7.88 3.70
N TYR A 83 -1.84 9.00 3.32
CA TYR A 83 -2.88 9.68 4.09
C TYR A 83 -4.02 10.15 3.18
N LEU A 84 -5.23 10.12 3.74
CA LEU A 84 -6.43 10.66 3.10
C LEU A 84 -6.59 12.12 3.50
N ASN A 85 -6.58 13.01 2.50
CA ASN A 85 -6.82 14.44 2.67
C ASN A 85 -8.33 14.70 2.85
N ALA A 86 -8.64 15.90 3.36
CA ALA A 86 -10.03 16.32 3.57
C ALA A 86 -10.83 16.43 2.27
N ASP A 87 -10.16 16.68 1.14
CA ASP A 87 -10.76 16.75 -0.19
C ASP A 87 -10.95 15.37 -0.86
N GLY A 88 -10.73 14.29 -0.11
CA GLY A 88 -10.83 12.92 -0.62
C GLY A 88 -9.62 12.46 -1.43
N THR A 89 -8.60 13.31 -1.64
CA THR A 89 -7.38 12.92 -2.34
C THR A 89 -6.47 12.09 -1.44
N ILE A 90 -5.70 11.18 -2.04
CA ILE A 90 -4.68 10.41 -1.34
C ILE A 90 -3.33 11.04 -1.63
N THR A 91 -2.52 11.23 -0.59
CA THR A 91 -1.11 11.55 -0.77
C THR A 91 -0.25 10.47 -0.16
N SER A 92 0.76 10.04 -0.91
CA SER A 92 1.75 9.07 -0.48
C SER A 92 3.13 9.71 -0.34
N ARG A 93 3.90 9.22 0.63
CA ARG A 93 5.33 9.54 0.76
C ARG A 93 6.15 8.68 -0.20
N PRO A 94 7.40 9.09 -0.53
CA PRO A 94 8.33 8.21 -1.22
C PRO A 94 8.47 6.87 -0.48
N CYS A 95 8.59 5.80 -1.25
CA CYS A 95 8.79 4.46 -0.71
C CYS A 95 10.18 4.37 -0.05
N ALA A 96 10.23 3.90 1.19
CA ALA A 96 11.48 3.58 1.87
C ALA A 96 11.80 2.10 1.67
N PHE A 97 13.02 1.79 1.23
CA PHE A 97 13.52 0.43 1.05
C PHE A 97 14.49 0.10 2.19
N PHE A 98 14.38 -1.13 2.70
CA PHE A 98 15.23 -1.66 3.76
C PHE A 98 16.09 -2.76 3.14
N ASP A 99 17.34 -2.42 2.85
CA ASP A 99 18.27 -3.30 2.15
C ASP A 99 19.07 -4.20 3.13
N ASP A 100 19.02 -3.91 4.45
CA ASP A 100 19.70 -4.68 5.49
C ASP A 100 18.88 -4.74 6.79
N GLU A 101 18.13 -5.83 6.99
CA GLU A 101 17.29 -6.08 8.18
C GLU A 101 18.05 -5.93 9.51
N ARG A 102 19.39 -6.08 9.53
CA ARG A 102 20.20 -5.98 10.75
C ARG A 102 20.63 -4.55 11.07
N LYS A 103 20.80 -3.68 10.08
CA LYS A 103 21.20 -2.27 10.29
C LYS A 103 20.02 -1.35 10.53
N ASP A 104 18.87 -1.65 9.94
CA ASP A 104 17.70 -0.76 9.97
C ASP A 104 16.76 -0.99 11.16
N ARG A 105 17.15 -1.86 12.10
CA ARG A 105 16.47 -1.99 13.40
C ARG A 105 16.69 -0.73 14.22
N VAL A 106 15.71 0.17 14.20
CA VAL A 106 15.55 1.17 15.25
C VAL A 106 15.18 0.42 16.54
N VAL A 107 16.15 0.28 17.44
CA VAL A 107 15.90 -0.20 18.81
C VAL A 107 15.02 0.84 19.48
N ALA A 108 13.74 0.54 19.66
CA ALA A 108 12.88 1.34 20.51
C ALA A 108 13.52 1.38 21.92
N PRO A 109 13.76 2.56 22.52
CA PRO A 109 14.28 2.62 23.87
C PRO A 109 13.27 1.96 24.80
N HIS A 110 13.70 0.91 25.48
CA HIS A 110 12.95 0.28 26.57
C HIS A 110 12.62 1.37 27.60
N THR A 111 11.33 1.56 27.85
CA THR A 111 10.82 2.40 28.94
C THR A 111 10.39 1.51 30.09
#